data_AF-W7INM5-F1
#
_entry.id   AF-W7INM5-F1
#
_cell.length_a   1.000
_cell.length_b   1.000
_cell.length_c   1.000
_cell.angle_alpha   90.00
_cell.angle_beta   90.00
_cell.angle_gamma   90.00
#
_symmetry.space_group_name_H-M   'P 1'
#
loop_
_entity.id
_entity.type
_entity.pdbx_description
1 polymer ?
#
loop_
_entity_poly.entity_id
_entity_poly.type
_entity_poly.pdbx_seq_one_letter_code
_entity_poly.pdbx_strand_id
1 'polypeptide(L)'
;MLPAASRLTDSADFRSVTKRGRRAGRPRLVVHAVTAGTRDAQPEADPRASRTPATPRVGFVVSKAVGNSVVRHRVARRLRHVAADRLGTLPPGSALVVRALPMAAEASSAELGRDFDAAIRRLGLLGGGRGGDDRATDDRGTGGGG
;
A
#
# COMPACT_ATOMS: atom_id res chain seq x y z
N MET A 1 -8.38 8.85 11.07
CA MET A 1 -9.30 8.28 10.03
C MET A 1 -8.75 8.68 8.67
N LEU A 2 -8.75 7.78 7.67
CA LEU A 2 -8.14 8.04 6.36
C LEU A 2 -9.04 8.93 5.47
N PRO A 3 -8.58 10.10 4.97
CA PRO A 3 -9.37 11.00 4.13
C PRO A 3 -9.84 10.33 2.84
N ALA A 4 -11.00 10.73 2.29
CA ALA A 4 -11.54 10.15 1.06
C ALA A 4 -10.59 10.29 -0.13
N ALA A 5 -9.93 11.44 -0.26
CA ALA A 5 -8.93 11.70 -1.31
C ALA A 5 -7.67 10.82 -1.22
N SER A 6 -7.42 10.20 -0.06
CA SER A 6 -6.28 9.30 0.19
C SER A 6 -6.67 7.81 0.12
N ARG A 7 -7.91 7.48 -0.28
CA ARG A 7 -8.37 6.10 -0.41
C ARG A 7 -8.19 5.62 -1.84
N LEU A 8 -7.53 4.48 -2.00
CA LEU A 8 -7.56 3.74 -3.25
C LEU A 8 -8.82 2.85 -3.23
N THR A 9 -9.77 3.10 -4.12
CA THR A 9 -11.06 2.37 -4.17
C THR A 9 -11.30 1.67 -5.50
N ASP A 10 -10.62 2.09 -6.57
CA ASP A 10 -10.84 1.57 -7.92
C ASP A 10 -10.09 0.25 -8.15
N SER A 11 -10.80 -0.78 -8.61
CA SER A 11 -10.25 -2.13 -8.86
C SER A 11 -9.12 -2.14 -9.91
N ALA A 12 -9.20 -1.29 -10.93
CA ALA A 12 -8.15 -1.15 -11.94
C ALA A 12 -6.88 -0.53 -11.33
N ASP A 13 -7.04 0.47 -10.45
CA ASP A 13 -5.94 1.04 -9.68
C ASP A 13 -5.29 0.00 -8.75
N PHE A 14 -6.09 -0.81 -8.03
CA PHE A 14 -5.57 -1.91 -7.21
C PHE A 14 -4.75 -2.90 -8.05
N ARG A 15 -5.26 -3.29 -9.23
CA ARG A 15 -4.58 -4.20 -10.15
C ARG A 15 -3.29 -3.58 -10.67
N SER A 16 -3.33 -2.31 -11.04
CA SER A 16 -2.18 -1.57 -11.56
C SER A 16 -1.06 -1.50 -10.51
N VAL A 17 -1.37 -1.10 -9.27
CA VAL A 17 -0.39 -1.02 -8.17
C VAL A 17 0.19 -2.40 -7.84
N THR A 18 -0.65 -3.44 -7.81
CA THR A 18 -0.20 -4.80 -7.49
C THR A 18 0.69 -5.39 -8.60
N LYS A 19 0.38 -5.09 -9.87
CA LYS A 19 1.09 -5.62 -11.05
C LYS A 19 2.37 -4.85 -11.39
N ARG A 20 2.34 -3.53 -11.29
CA ARG A 20 3.44 -2.63 -11.72
C ARG A 20 4.26 -2.07 -10.55
N GLY A 21 3.73 -2.13 -9.33
CA GLY A 21 4.38 -1.56 -8.15
C GLY A 21 5.52 -2.40 -7.59
N ARG A 22 6.47 -1.71 -6.95
CA ARG A 22 7.49 -2.35 -6.12
C ARG A 22 6.83 -2.94 -4.89
N ARG A 23 7.31 -4.10 -4.41
CA ARG A 23 6.74 -4.78 -3.24
C ARG A 23 7.74 -4.92 -2.10
N ALA A 24 7.26 -4.85 -0.87
CA ALA A 24 8.00 -5.21 0.34
C ALA A 24 7.13 -6.11 1.22
N GLY A 25 7.55 -7.37 1.37
CA GLY A 25 6.89 -8.35 2.22
C GLY A 25 7.45 -8.32 3.65
N ARG A 26 6.58 -8.31 4.65
CA ARG A 26 6.85 -8.38 6.10
C ARG A 26 6.06 -9.56 6.70
N PRO A 27 6.35 -9.99 7.95
CA PRO A 27 5.67 -11.14 8.55
C PRO A 27 4.14 -11.01 8.60
N ARG A 28 3.61 -9.79 8.79
CA ARG A 28 2.17 -9.54 8.94
C ARG A 28 1.51 -8.89 7.73
N LEU A 29 2.28 -8.31 6.81
CA LEU A 29 1.73 -7.55 5.69
C LEU A 29 2.68 -7.49 4.50
N VAL A 30 2.13 -7.31 3.31
CA VAL A 30 2.87 -7.00 2.08
C VAL A 30 2.41 -5.65 1.58
N VAL A 31 3.34 -4.75 1.29
CA VAL A 31 3.03 -3.44 0.70
C VAL A 31 3.48 -3.43 -0.74
N HIS A 32 2.57 -3.11 -1.65
CA HIS A 32 2.87 -2.74 -3.03
C HIS A 32 2.80 -1.22 -3.14
N ALA A 33 3.74 -0.61 -3.85
CA ALA A 33 3.75 0.83 -4.07
C ALA A 33 4.17 1.20 -5.48
N VAL A 34 3.48 2.19 -6.02
CA VAL A 34 3.85 2.90 -7.24
C VAL A 34 4.06 4.36 -6.87
N THR A 35 5.10 5.00 -7.41
CA THR A 35 5.39 6.42 -7.22
C THR A 35 5.22 7.15 -8.54
N ALA A 36 4.70 8.39 -8.51
CA ALA A 36 4.50 9.20 -9.71
C ALA A 36 5.79 9.50 -10.53
N GLY A 37 6.98 9.23 -10.00
CA GLY A 37 8.24 9.32 -10.73
C GLY A 37 8.55 8.13 -11.64
N THR A 38 7.81 7.03 -11.54
CA THR A 38 7.92 5.89 -12.45
C THR A 38 7.10 6.22 -13.69
N ARG A 39 7.76 6.49 -14.83
CA ARG A 39 7.19 6.94 -16.13
C ARG A 39 6.03 6.08 -16.72
N ASP A 40 5.60 5.04 -16.01
CA ASP A 40 4.61 4.04 -16.43
C ASP A 40 3.29 4.12 -15.65
N ALA A 41 3.14 5.11 -14.76
CA ALA A 41 1.97 5.24 -13.89
C ALA A 41 1.27 6.58 -14.14
N GLN A 42 0.77 6.74 -15.36
CA GLN A 42 -0.30 7.69 -15.61
C GLN A 42 -1.60 6.91 -15.52
N PRO A 43 -2.30 6.89 -14.36
CA PRO A 43 -3.71 6.55 -14.40
C PRO A 43 -4.37 7.63 -15.26
N GLU A 44 -5.29 7.24 -16.14
CA GLU A 44 -6.15 8.18 -16.86
C GLU A 44 -6.96 8.96 -15.81
N ALA A 45 -6.38 10.05 -15.34
CA ALA A 45 -7.03 11.01 -14.50
C ALA A 45 -7.93 11.85 -15.40
N ASP A 46 -9.20 11.89 -15.03
CA ASP A 46 -10.19 12.84 -15.52
C ASP A 46 -9.53 14.21 -15.84
N PRO A 47 -9.60 14.70 -17.09
CA PRO A 47 -8.93 15.92 -17.52
C PRO A 47 -9.38 17.18 -16.78
N ARG A 48 -10.39 17.11 -15.90
CA ARG A 48 -10.78 18.21 -14.99
C ARG A 48 -10.01 18.25 -13.67
N ALA A 49 -9.27 17.20 -13.27
CA ALA A 49 -8.50 17.18 -12.02
C ALA A 49 -7.11 17.83 -12.19
N SER A 50 -7.09 19.11 -12.60
CA SER A 50 -5.86 19.88 -12.78
C SER A 50 -5.24 20.28 -11.42
N ARG A 51 -3.95 19.94 -11.24
CA ARG A 51 -2.93 20.65 -10.42
C ARG A 51 -3.01 20.65 -8.88
N THR A 52 -3.66 19.67 -8.23
CA THR A 52 -3.36 19.42 -6.81
C THR A 52 -2.17 18.45 -6.73
N PRO A 53 -1.14 18.67 -5.90
CA PRO A 53 -0.10 17.65 -5.67
C PRO A 53 -0.82 16.35 -5.33
N ALA A 54 -0.63 15.33 -6.17
CA ALA A 54 -1.45 14.14 -6.10
C ALA A 54 -1.38 13.57 -4.67
N THR A 55 -2.52 13.53 -3.98
CA THR A 55 -2.55 13.03 -2.59
C THR A 55 -2.14 11.56 -2.59
N PRO A 56 -1.26 11.10 -1.69
CA PRO A 56 -0.92 9.68 -1.59
C PRO A 56 -2.19 8.87 -1.33
N ARG A 57 -2.39 7.81 -2.12
CA ARG A 57 -3.57 6.93 -2.05
C ARG A 57 -3.16 5.59 -1.45
N VAL A 58 -3.95 5.08 -0.50
CA VAL A 58 -3.71 3.78 0.15
C VAL A 58 -4.95 2.91 0.08
N GLY A 59 -4.76 1.68 -0.39
CA GLY A 59 -5.75 0.61 -0.42
C GLY A 59 -5.37 -0.54 0.53
N PHE A 60 -6.36 -1.28 1.02
CA PHE A 60 -6.15 -2.41 1.92
C PHE A 60 -6.84 -3.66 1.39
N VAL A 61 -6.10 -4.77 1.32
CA VAL A 61 -6.61 -6.08 0.94
C VAL A 61 -6.47 -7.00 2.15
N VAL A 62 -7.61 -7.40 2.73
CA VAL A 62 -7.64 -8.33 3.88
C VAL A 62 -8.33 -9.61 3.44
N SER A 63 -7.53 -10.67 3.24
CA SER A 63 -8.00 -11.97 2.74
C SER A 63 -8.80 -12.74 3.80
N LYS A 64 -9.51 -13.78 3.37
CA LYS A 64 -10.26 -14.69 4.25
C LYS A 64 -9.33 -15.45 5.23
N ALA A 65 -8.07 -15.67 4.85
CA ALA A 65 -7.08 -16.36 5.66
C ALA A 65 -6.68 -15.59 6.94
N VAL A 66 -7.00 -14.29 7.04
CA VAL A 66 -6.79 -13.49 8.26
C VAL A 66 -7.82 -13.81 9.35
N GLY A 67 -8.97 -14.40 8.99
CA GLY A 67 -9.99 -14.81 9.94
C GLY A 67 -11.39 -14.32 9.57
N ASN A 68 -12.30 -14.39 10.54
CA ASN A 68 -13.70 -14.00 10.35
C ASN A 68 -13.86 -12.49 10.07
N SER A 69 -15.06 -12.06 9.69
CA SER A 69 -15.35 -10.67 9.32
C SER A 69 -14.99 -9.66 10.42
N VAL A 70 -15.15 -10.03 11.69
CA VAL A 70 -14.80 -9.15 12.83
C VAL A 70 -13.30 -8.93 12.90
N VAL A 71 -12.50 -10.00 12.80
CA VAL A 71 -11.04 -9.91 12.77
C VAL A 71 -10.58 -9.12 11.56
N ARG A 72 -11.13 -9.39 10.37
CA ARG A 72 -10.79 -8.67 9.14
C ARG A 72 -11.09 -7.17 9.23
N HIS A 73 -12.26 -6.79 9.74
CA HIS A 73 -12.63 -5.39 9.92
C HIS A 73 -11.77 -4.71 10.98
N ARG A 74 -11.41 -5.41 12.07
CA ARG A 74 -10.49 -4.91 13.08
C ARG A 74 -9.10 -4.62 12.49
N VAL A 75 -8.55 -5.56 11.72
CA VAL A 75 -7.25 -5.40 11.05
C VAL A 75 -7.32 -4.25 10.03
N ALA A 76 -8.34 -4.21 9.18
CA ALA A 76 -8.54 -3.12 8.23
C ALA A 76 -8.65 -1.76 8.93
N ARG A 77 -9.36 -1.67 10.06
CA ARG A 77 -9.45 -0.45 10.85
C ARG A 77 -8.08 -0.05 11.41
N ARG A 78 -7.34 -0.97 12.04
CA ARG A 78 -5.98 -0.72 12.56
C ARG A 78 -5.03 -0.23 11.45
N LEU A 79 -5.01 -0.90 10.31
CA LEU A 79 -4.16 -0.53 9.17
C LEU A 79 -4.51 0.85 8.61
N ARG A 80 -5.81 1.23 8.57
CA ARG A 80 -6.22 2.58 8.18
C ARG A 80 -5.72 3.65 9.14
N HIS A 81 -5.68 3.38 10.44
CA HIS A 81 -5.12 4.32 11.42
C HIS A 81 -3.61 4.47 11.22
N VAL A 82 -2.88 3.35 11.17
CA VAL A 82 -1.43 3.35 10.91
C VAL A 82 -1.07 4.11 9.63
N ALA A 83 -1.78 3.85 8.53
CA ALA A 83 -1.51 4.52 7.26
C ALA A 83 -1.85 6.02 7.32
N ALA A 84 -2.97 6.40 7.97
CA ALA A 84 -3.36 7.79 8.11
C ALA A 84 -2.30 8.62 8.84
N ASP A 85 -1.69 8.07 9.89
CA ASP A 85 -0.63 8.72 10.66
C ASP A 85 0.66 8.94 9.83
N ARG A 86 0.85 8.17 8.75
CA ARG A 86 2.05 8.20 7.90
C ARG A 86 1.84 8.81 6.52
N LEU A 87 0.62 9.23 6.19
CA LEU A 87 0.34 9.88 4.90
C LEU A 87 1.26 11.07 4.62
N GLY A 88 1.58 11.87 5.64
CA GLY A 88 2.46 13.03 5.50
C GLY A 88 3.93 12.70 5.21
N THR A 89 4.34 11.44 5.35
CA THR A 89 5.71 10.97 5.06
C THR A 89 5.86 10.39 3.67
N LEU A 90 4.75 10.08 3.00
CA LEU A 90 4.74 9.44 1.70
C LEU A 90 4.92 10.47 0.58
N PRO A 91 5.54 10.10 -0.55
CA PRO A 91 5.72 11.02 -1.65
C PRO A 91 4.36 11.36 -2.28
N PRO A 92 4.14 12.60 -2.74
CA PRO A 92 2.94 12.96 -3.47
C PRO A 92 2.83 12.10 -4.74
N GLY A 93 1.62 11.66 -5.04
CA GLY A 93 1.27 10.83 -6.19
C GLY A 93 1.65 9.36 -6.02
N SER A 94 2.02 8.94 -4.81
CA SER A 94 2.22 7.53 -4.51
C SER A 94 0.88 6.81 -4.33
N ALA A 95 0.80 5.59 -4.86
CA ALA A 95 -0.33 4.69 -4.67
C ALA A 95 0.17 3.41 -4.00
N LEU A 96 -0.42 3.05 -2.86
CA LEU A 96 -0.03 1.91 -2.05
C LEU A 96 -1.18 0.92 -1.92
N VAL A 97 -0.87 -0.38 -1.99
CA VAL A 97 -1.79 -1.47 -1.64
C VAL A 97 -1.16 -2.30 -0.54
N VAL A 98 -1.83 -2.37 0.61
CA VAL A 98 -1.39 -3.16 1.77
C VAL A 98 -2.21 -4.44 1.83
N ARG A 99 -1.56 -5.58 1.62
CA ARG A 99 -2.15 -6.91 1.79
C ARG A 99 -1.85 -7.43 3.19
N ALA A 100 -2.88 -7.72 3.97
CA ALA A 100 -2.74 -8.36 5.28
C ALA A 100 -2.51 -9.88 5.12
N LEU A 101 -1.53 -10.40 5.86
CA LEU A 101 -1.25 -11.84 5.96
C LEU A 101 -1.95 -12.44 7.20
N PRO A 102 -2.09 -13.77 7.30
CA PRO A 102 -2.76 -14.42 8.44
C PRO A 102 -2.23 -13.97 9.81
N MET A 103 -0.91 -13.76 9.93
CA MET A 103 -0.26 -13.26 11.15
C MET A 103 -0.74 -11.87 11.60
N ALA A 104 -1.39 -11.08 10.73
CA ALA A 104 -1.98 -9.80 11.10
C ALA A 104 -3.20 -9.93 12.03
N ALA A 105 -3.83 -11.11 12.10
CA ALA A 105 -5.02 -11.37 12.90
C ALA A 105 -4.78 -11.10 14.39
N GLU A 106 -3.62 -11.53 14.89
CA GLU A 106 -3.23 -11.47 16.30
C GLU A 106 -2.36 -10.24 16.61
N ALA A 107 -1.89 -9.55 15.57
CA ALA A 107 -0.98 -8.43 15.70
C ALA A 107 -1.63 -7.19 16.34
N SER A 108 -0.89 -6.59 17.26
CA SER A 108 -1.19 -5.27 17.82
C SER A 108 -1.03 -4.15 16.77
N SER A 109 -1.63 -2.99 17.05
CA SER A 109 -1.47 -1.82 16.18
C SER A 109 0.00 -1.37 16.08
N ALA A 110 0.77 -1.54 17.15
CA ALA A 110 2.19 -1.18 17.18
C ALA A 110 3.02 -2.10 16.26
N GLU A 111 2.75 -3.41 16.26
CA GLU A 111 3.43 -4.36 15.38
C GLU A 111 3.08 -4.12 13.90
N LEU A 112 1.80 -3.88 13.61
CA LEU A 112 1.38 -3.51 12.25
C LEU A 112 2.02 -2.19 11.79
N GLY A 113 2.16 -1.22 12.70
CA GLY A 113 2.89 0.02 12.46
C GLY A 113 4.37 -0.22 12.13
N ARG A 114 5.07 -1.03 12.94
CA ARG A 114 6.48 -1.37 12.70
C ARG A 114 6.68 -2.06 11.35
N ASP A 115 5.81 -3.02 11.00
CA ASP A 115 5.88 -3.72 9.73
C ASP A 115 5.60 -2.76 8.56
N PHE A 116 4.58 -1.90 8.68
CA PHE A 116 4.27 -0.89 7.67
C PHE A 116 5.43 0.07 7.44
N ASP A 117 6.02 0.59 8.52
CA ASP A 117 7.17 1.49 8.50
C ASP A 117 8.40 0.85 7.85
N ALA A 118 8.69 -0.40 8.22
CA ALA A 118 9.78 -1.15 7.63
C ALA A 118 9.54 -1.38 6.13
N ALA A 119 8.30 -1.61 5.72
CA ALA A 119 7.94 -1.79 4.32
C ALA A 119 8.09 -0.50 3.50
N ILE A 120 7.55 0.64 3.97
CA ILE A 120 7.68 1.91 3.25
C ILE A 120 9.13 2.42 3.21
N ARG A 121 9.93 2.14 4.25
CA ARG A 121 11.39 2.37 4.26
C ARG A 121 12.09 1.53 3.19
N ARG A 122 11.79 0.23 3.14
CA ARG A 122 12.37 -0.68 2.13
C ARG A 122 11.99 -0.28 0.70
N LEU A 123 10.82 0.32 0.53
CA LEU A 123 10.34 0.82 -0.75
C LEU A 123 10.90 2.21 -1.12
N GLY A 124 11.66 2.86 -0.24
CA GLY A 124 12.22 4.19 -0.48
C GLY A 124 11.15 5.29 -0.47
N LEU A 125 10.05 5.10 0.26
CA LEU A 125 8.91 6.02 0.28
C LEU A 125 9.01 7.08 1.38
N LEU A 126 10.04 7.06 2.22
CA LEU A 126 10.28 8.13 3.19
C LEU A 126 11.08 9.24 2.50
N GLY A 127 10.36 10.22 1.95
CA GLY A 127 10.81 11.54 1.45
C GLY A 127 12.22 11.72 0.84
N GLY A 128 12.24 12.10 -0.45
CA GLY A 128 13.14 13.16 -0.93
C GLY A 128 14.16 12.82 -2.02
N GLY A 129 13.72 12.77 -3.28
CA GLY A 129 14.56 13.07 -4.44
C GLY A 129 15.39 11.92 -5.04
N ARG A 130 15.19 11.73 -6.36
CA ARG A 130 16.02 10.98 -7.32
C ARG A 130 16.19 9.46 -7.11
N GLY A 131 15.59 8.73 -8.04
CA GLY A 131 16.16 7.58 -8.76
C GLY A 131 17.03 6.61 -7.96
N GLY A 132 16.46 5.44 -7.67
CA GLY A 132 17.21 4.26 -7.24
C GLY A 132 16.60 3.04 -7.91
N ASP A 133 17.10 2.74 -9.11
CA ASP A 133 17.00 1.44 -9.74
C ASP A 133 17.53 0.37 -8.78
N ASP A 134 16.63 -0.43 -8.22
CA ASP A 134 16.99 -1.71 -7.61
C ASP A 134 16.01 -2.76 -8.10
N ARG A 135 16.43 -3.42 -9.20
CA ARG A 135 15.99 -4.76 -9.59
C ARG A 135 16.40 -5.74 -8.49
N ALA A 136 15.68 -5.74 -7.38
CA ALA A 136 15.70 -6.86 -6.45
C ALA A 136 14.65 -7.87 -6.92
N THR A 137 15.09 -8.69 -7.87
CA THR A 137 14.55 -10.02 -8.15
C THR A 137 14.47 -10.81 -6.83
N ASP A 138 13.48 -11.70 -6.77
CA ASP A 138 13.28 -12.77 -5.79
C ASP A 138 12.23 -12.51 -4.68
N ASP A 139 11.05 -13.11 -4.85
CA ASP A 139 10.82 -14.46 -4.26
C ASP A 139 9.45 -15.00 -4.75
N ARG A 140 9.46 -16.26 -5.14
CA ARG A 140 8.32 -17.04 -5.61
C ARG A 140 7.34 -17.32 -4.46
N GLY A 141 6.09 -17.61 -4.81
CA GLY A 141 5.02 -17.92 -3.85
C GLY A 141 3.68 -17.37 -4.33
N THR A 142 3.12 -17.92 -5.40
CA THR A 142 2.14 -19.03 -5.35
C THR A 142 0.75 -18.59 -4.88
N GLY A 143 -0.23 -18.72 -5.79
CA GLY A 143 -1.43 -19.49 -5.49
C GLY A 143 -2.73 -18.75 -5.14
N GLY A 144 -3.75 -19.03 -5.96
CA GLY A 144 -5.19 -18.89 -5.67
C GLY A 144 -5.88 -17.86 -6.57
N GLY A 145 -6.41 -18.18 -7.75
CA GLY A 145 -6.99 -19.45 -8.20
C GLY A 145 -8.47 -19.50 -7.84
N GLY A 146 -9.34 -19.41 -8.84
CA GLY A 146 -10.80 -19.41 -8.75
C GLY A 146 -11.43 -18.29 -9.56
#